data_AF-A0A970BJY8-F1
#
_entry.id   AF-A0A970BJY8-F1
#
_cell.length_a   1.000
_cell.length_b   1.000
_cell.length_c   1.000
_cell.angle_alpha   90.00
_cell.angle_beta   90.00
_cell.angle_gamma   90.00
#
_symmetry.space_group_name_H-M   'P 1'
#
loop_
_entity.id
_entity.type
_entity.pdbx_description
1 polymer ?
#
loop_
_entity_poly.entity_id
_entity_poly.type
_entity_poly.pdbx_seq_one_letter_code
_entity_poly.pdbx_strand_id
1 'polypeptide(L)'
;MTTKIINYRKKTQEFALTKKGTLNRNIKNAVLSILINPKKRRIYPKHYTGSGRYVNLKDYSFYITELLTLQGYKFTWGNDAPRGGKNGDYIQVSKAGLDFILSIRETAMKNI
;
A
#
# COMPACT_ATOMS: atom_id res chain seq x y z
N MET A 1 21.13 -7.57 2.82
CA MET A 1 20.39 -6.27 2.80
C MET A 1 19.82 -6.04 4.18
N THR A 2 20.33 -5.04 4.89
CA THR A 2 19.94 -4.69 6.27
C THR A 2 18.50 -4.19 6.29
N THR A 3 17.61 -4.98 6.92
CA THR A 3 16.23 -4.56 7.20
C THR A 3 16.32 -3.33 8.12
N LYS A 4 16.12 -2.12 7.59
CA LYS A 4 15.94 -0.94 8.44
C LYS A 4 14.68 -1.19 9.26
N ILE A 5 14.84 -1.36 10.57
CA ILE A 5 13.72 -1.35 11.51
C ILE A 5 13.06 0.02 11.35
N ILE A 6 11.90 0.06 10.72
CA ILE A 6 11.15 1.30 10.60
C ILE A 6 10.57 1.62 11.96
N ASN A 7 10.98 2.77 12.48
CA ASN A 7 10.39 3.34 13.68
C ASN A 7 8.99 3.88 13.32
N TYR A 8 7.99 3.02 13.46
CA TYR A 8 6.59 3.40 13.26
C TYR A 8 6.18 4.42 14.33
N ARG A 9 5.41 5.44 13.93
CA ARG A 9 4.69 6.27 14.91
C ARG A 9 3.66 5.41 15.63
N LYS A 10 3.36 5.75 16.89
CA LYS A 10 2.42 4.98 17.74
C LYS A 10 1.08 4.67 17.03
N LYS A 11 0.44 5.69 16.43
CA LYS A 11 -0.82 5.51 15.70
C LYS A 11 -0.69 4.58 14.49
N THR A 12 0.45 4.65 13.78
CA THR A 12 0.75 3.74 12.67
C THR A 12 0.88 2.30 13.16
N GLN A 13 1.49 2.07 14.33
CA GLN A 13 1.58 0.73 14.92
C GLN A 13 0.20 0.19 15.28
N GLU A 14 -0.63 1.00 15.95
CA GLU A 14 -1.99 0.63 16.35
C GLU A 14 -2.88 0.27 15.14
N PHE A 15 -2.68 0.94 14.01
CA PHE A 15 -3.40 0.63 12.77
C PHE A 15 -2.82 -0.58 12.02
N ALA A 16 -1.49 -0.66 11.91
CA ALA A 16 -0.81 -1.65 11.08
C ALA A 16 -0.71 -3.03 11.74
N LEU A 17 -0.63 -3.08 13.06
CA LEU A 17 -0.33 -4.30 13.82
C LEU A 17 -1.53 -4.75 14.66
N THR A 18 -1.58 -6.04 14.95
CA THR A 18 -2.49 -6.63 15.94
C THR A 18 -1.94 -6.44 17.34
N LYS A 19 -2.76 -6.73 18.37
CA LYS A 19 -2.32 -6.75 19.77
C LYS A 19 -1.12 -7.68 20.02
N LYS A 20 -0.92 -8.69 19.17
CA LYS A 20 0.22 -9.63 19.24
C LYS A 20 1.47 -9.10 18.53
N GLY A 21 1.45 -7.89 17.99
CA GLY A 21 2.56 -7.28 17.26
C GLY A 21 2.73 -7.77 15.81
N THR A 22 1.86 -8.67 15.33
CA THR A 22 1.87 -9.15 13.94
C THR A 22 1.10 -8.21 13.02
N LEU A 23 1.39 -8.21 11.72
CA LEU A 23 0.68 -7.36 10.77
C LEU A 23 -0.82 -7.71 10.71
N ASN A 24 -1.68 -6.70 10.72
CA ASN A 24 -3.11 -6.86 10.53
C ASN A 24 -3.38 -7.50 9.16
N ARG A 25 -4.29 -8.50 9.10
CA ARG A 25 -4.64 -9.23 7.86
C ARG A 25 -5.06 -8.30 6.73
N ASN A 26 -5.82 -7.25 7.02
CA ASN A 26 -6.28 -6.31 6.00
C ASN A 26 -5.12 -5.51 5.41
N ILE A 27 -4.20 -5.09 6.27
CA ILE A 27 -2.96 -4.38 5.86
C ILE A 27 -2.06 -5.32 5.08
N LYS A 28 -1.90 -6.57 5.54
CA LYS A 28 -1.10 -7.61 4.88
C LYS A 28 -1.61 -7.83 3.45
N ASN A 29 -2.92 -8.02 3.30
CA ASN A 29 -3.54 -8.16 2.00
C ASN A 29 -3.35 -6.91 1.14
N ALA A 30 -3.57 -5.72 1.70
CA ALA A 30 -3.39 -4.47 0.98
C ALA A 30 -1.97 -4.34 0.40
N VAL A 31 -0.93 -4.42 1.24
CA VAL A 31 0.45 -4.19 0.78
C VAL A 31 0.99 -5.26 -0.16
N LEU A 32 0.47 -6.50 -0.08
CA LEU A 32 0.84 -7.59 -0.97
C LEU A 32 0.12 -7.50 -2.33
N SER A 33 -1.15 -7.07 -2.33
CA SER A 33 -1.98 -7.03 -3.54
C SER A 33 -1.82 -5.77 -4.38
N ILE A 34 -1.26 -4.68 -3.84
CA ILE A 34 -0.99 -3.47 -4.63
C ILE A 34 0.15 -3.66 -5.65
N LEU A 35 -0.02 -3.01 -6.80
CA LEU A 35 1.06 -2.84 -7.77
C LEU A 35 1.86 -1.59 -7.42
N ILE A 36 3.18 -1.67 -7.51
CA ILE A 36 4.10 -0.57 -7.20
C ILE A 36 5.02 -0.35 -8.39
N ASN A 37 5.09 0.89 -8.87
CA ASN A 37 6.09 1.33 -9.83
C ASN A 37 7.16 2.14 -9.09
N PRO A 38 8.32 1.52 -8.73
CA PRO A 38 9.34 2.19 -7.94
C PRO A 38 10.03 3.32 -8.71
N LYS A 39 10.19 3.19 -10.03
CA LYS A 39 10.82 4.21 -10.88
C LYS A 39 10.03 5.51 -10.89
N LYS A 40 8.70 5.40 -10.98
CA LYS A 40 7.78 6.56 -10.96
C LYS A 40 7.33 6.94 -9.55
N ARG A 41 7.66 6.16 -8.51
CA ARG A 41 7.17 6.30 -7.13
C ARG A 41 5.64 6.34 -7.06
N ARG A 42 5.00 5.41 -7.77
CA ARG A 42 3.55 5.29 -7.86
C ARG A 42 3.10 3.98 -7.25
N ILE A 43 2.06 4.05 -6.44
CA ILE A 43 1.36 2.90 -5.89
C ILE A 43 -0.01 2.86 -6.55
N TYR A 44 -0.39 1.71 -7.09
CA TYR A 44 -1.69 1.50 -7.72
C TYR A 44 -2.53 0.67 -6.74
N PRO A 45 -3.39 1.34 -5.95
CA PRO A 45 -4.13 0.69 -4.87
C PRO A 45 -5.35 -0.10 -5.37
N LYS A 46 -5.75 0.11 -6.62
CA LYS A 46 -6.93 -0.48 -7.23
C LYS A 46 -6.51 -1.46 -8.31
N HIS A 47 -7.19 -2.59 -8.38
CA HIS A 47 -7.06 -3.52 -9.50
C HIS A 47 -8.32 -4.37 -9.67
N TYR A 48 -8.57 -4.77 -10.91
CA TYR A 48 -9.60 -5.75 -11.21
C TYR A 48 -9.09 -7.16 -10.97
N THR A 49 -9.94 -8.00 -10.39
CA THR A 49 -9.68 -9.43 -10.18
C THR A 49 -10.89 -10.25 -10.60
N GLY A 50 -10.68 -11.52 -10.94
CA GLY A 50 -11.72 -12.42 -11.44
C GLY A 50 -11.72 -12.54 -12.96
N SER A 51 -12.71 -13.25 -13.50
CA SER A 51 -12.81 -13.55 -14.93
C SER A 51 -14.27 -13.49 -15.42
N GLY A 52 -14.44 -13.15 -16.70
CA GLY A 52 -15.74 -13.09 -17.37
C GLY A 52 -16.73 -12.14 -16.66
N ARG A 53 -17.89 -12.68 -16.27
CA ARG A 53 -18.95 -11.92 -15.58
C ARG A 53 -18.65 -11.65 -14.09
N TYR A 54 -17.62 -12.28 -13.52
CA TYR A 54 -17.30 -12.21 -12.08
C TYR A 54 -16.12 -11.27 -11.77
N VAL A 55 -15.88 -10.29 -12.64
CA VAL A 55 -14.82 -9.29 -12.45
C VAL A 55 -15.23 -8.31 -11.36
N ASN A 56 -14.40 -8.19 -10.33
CA ASN A 56 -14.60 -7.28 -9.21
C ASN A 56 -13.43 -6.30 -9.11
N LEU A 57 -13.73 -5.05 -8.78
CA LEU A 57 -12.71 -4.07 -8.43
C LEU A 57 -12.31 -4.25 -6.96
N LYS A 58 -11.04 -4.50 -6.70
CA LYS A 58 -10.45 -4.40 -5.37
C LYS A 58 -9.87 -3.02 -5.19
N ASP A 59 -10.17 -2.39 -4.06
CA ASP A 59 -9.69 -1.07 -3.71
C ASP A 59 -9.04 -1.10 -2.33
N TYR A 60 -7.73 -0.88 -2.30
CA TYR A 60 -6.93 -0.82 -1.08
C TYR A 60 -6.48 0.60 -0.75
N SER A 61 -7.06 1.61 -1.40
CA SER A 61 -6.67 3.03 -1.27
C SER A 61 -6.63 3.47 0.18
N PHE A 62 -7.73 3.25 0.91
CA PHE A 62 -7.88 3.61 2.32
C PHE A 62 -6.70 3.15 3.17
N TYR A 63 -6.32 1.87 3.08
CA TYR A 63 -5.24 1.31 3.89
C TYR A 63 -3.89 1.96 3.57
N ILE A 64 -3.60 2.21 2.28
CA ILE A 64 -2.34 2.81 1.86
C ILE A 64 -2.28 4.28 2.26
N THR A 65 -3.35 5.04 2.02
CA THR A 65 -3.40 6.46 2.37
C THR A 65 -3.36 6.66 3.88
N GLU A 66 -4.02 5.81 4.66
CA GLU A 66 -4.02 5.89 6.12
C GLU A 66 -2.63 5.60 6.68
N LEU A 67 -1.95 4.55 6.19
CA LEU A 67 -0.56 4.25 6.58
C LEU A 67 0.38 5.43 6.31
N LEU A 68 0.28 6.03 5.12
CA LEU A 68 1.09 7.20 4.75
C LEU A 68 0.76 8.40 5.64
N THR A 69 -0.52 8.69 5.86
CA THR A 69 -0.99 9.82 6.67
C THR A 69 -0.55 9.69 8.13
N LEU A 70 -0.78 8.54 8.76
CA LEU A 70 -0.43 8.29 10.15
C LEU A 70 1.08 8.37 10.38
N GLN A 71 1.87 7.91 9.41
CA GLN A 71 3.33 8.03 9.45
C GLN A 71 3.83 9.45 9.12
N GLY A 72 2.96 10.32 8.56
CA GLY A 72 3.27 11.71 8.24
C GLY A 72 3.86 11.93 6.84
N TYR A 73 3.69 10.97 5.92
CA TYR A 73 4.12 11.12 4.54
C TYR A 73 3.03 11.77 3.70
N LYS A 74 3.41 12.83 2.98
CA LYS A 74 2.56 13.46 1.97
C LYS A 74 2.46 12.58 0.73
N PHE A 75 1.28 12.57 0.12
CA PHE A 75 1.01 11.91 -1.15
C PHE A 75 -0.02 12.71 -1.95
N THR A 76 -0.06 12.46 -3.26
CA THR A 76 -1.08 13.01 -4.16
C THR A 76 -1.72 11.92 -5.00
N TRP A 77 -2.91 12.18 -5.52
CA TRP A 77 -3.61 11.28 -6.42
C TRP A 77 -3.36 11.65 -7.89
N GLY A 78 -3.40 10.65 -8.76
CA GLY A 78 -3.43 10.84 -10.21
C GLY A 78 -4.04 9.63 -10.91
N ASN A 79 -4.22 9.74 -12.22
CA ASN A 79 -4.72 8.66 -13.07
C ASN A 79 -3.92 8.62 -14.38
N ASP A 80 -3.43 7.46 -14.79
CA ASP A 80 -2.72 7.27 -16.07
C ASP A 80 -3.46 6.37 -17.07
N ALA A 81 -4.74 6.07 -16.81
CA ALA A 81 -5.58 5.36 -17.77
C ALA A 81 -6.05 6.30 -18.89
N PRO A 82 -6.01 5.87 -20.17
CA PRO A 82 -6.39 6.69 -21.33
C PRO A 82 -7.80 7.30 -21.29
N ARG A 83 -8.70 6.73 -20.49
CA ARG A 83 -10.10 7.17 -20.33
C ARG A 83 -10.53 7.33 -18.88
N GLY A 84 -9.59 7.55 -17.95
CA GLY A 84 -9.90 7.71 -16.53
C GLY A 84 -10.44 6.45 -15.85
N GLY A 85 -10.09 5.26 -16.37
CA GLY A 85 -10.47 3.99 -15.77
C GLY A 85 -9.90 3.86 -14.35
N LYS A 86 -10.69 3.29 -13.42
CA LYS A 86 -10.33 3.17 -12.00
C LYS A 86 -9.03 2.38 -11.73
N ASN A 87 -8.60 1.54 -12.67
CA ASN A 87 -7.34 0.79 -12.56
C ASN A 87 -6.10 1.66 -12.84
N GLY A 88 -6.27 2.82 -13.49
CA GLY A 88 -5.20 3.80 -13.68
C GLY A 88 -4.97 4.71 -12.48
N ASP A 89 -5.83 4.64 -11.46
CA ASP A 89 -5.68 5.45 -10.26
C ASP A 89 -4.39 5.07 -9.53
N TYR A 90 -3.55 6.07 -9.28
CA TYR A 90 -2.31 5.91 -8.53
C TYR A 90 -2.19 6.93 -7.41
N ILE A 91 -1.46 6.52 -6.38
CA ILE A 91 -0.98 7.37 -5.29
C ILE A 91 0.49 7.68 -5.59
N GLN A 92 0.78 8.96 -5.83
CA GLN A 92 2.14 9.47 -6.00
C GLN A 92 2.74 9.77 -4.63
N VAL A 93 3.89 9.18 -4.34
CA VAL A 93 4.57 9.33 -3.05
C VAL A 93 5.98 9.88 -3.22
N SER A 94 6.52 10.41 -2.12
CA SER A 94 7.95 10.70 -2.00
C SER A 94 8.76 9.39 -1.95
N LYS A 95 10.10 9.50 -2.08
CA LYS A 95 10.98 8.32 -1.93
C LYS A 95 10.82 7.68 -0.55
N ALA A 96 10.80 8.49 0.51
CA ALA A 96 10.61 8.00 1.87
C ALA A 96 9.24 7.32 2.08
N GLY A 97 8.17 7.85 1.49
CA GLY A 97 6.85 7.22 1.54
C GLY A 97 6.80 5.89 0.80
N LEU A 98 7.50 5.77 -0.34
CA LEU A 98 7.64 4.52 -1.07
C LEU A 98 8.42 3.49 -0.25
N ASP A 99 9.60 3.86 0.24
CA ASP A 99 10.49 2.98 1.02
C ASP A 99 9.75 2.46 2.27
N PHE A 100 8.92 3.30 2.89
CA PHE A 100 8.06 2.92 4.00
C PHE A 100 7.07 1.81 3.62
N ILE A 101 6.28 1.98 2.55
CA ILE A 101 5.31 0.97 2.12
C ILE A 101 6.02 -0.33 1.70
N LEU A 102 7.18 -0.23 1.04
CA LEU A 102 7.99 -1.39 0.67
C LEU A 102 8.47 -2.17 1.89
N SER A 103 8.91 -1.50 2.95
CA SER A 103 9.32 -2.19 4.18
C SER A 103 8.19 -2.97 4.86
N ILE A 104 6.97 -2.44 4.82
CA ILE A 104 5.78 -3.12 5.36
C ILE A 104 5.50 -4.36 4.50
N ARG A 105 5.60 -4.22 3.17
CA ARG A 105 5.44 -5.34 2.23
C ARG A 105 6.50 -6.42 2.45
N GLU A 106 7.76 -6.06 2.66
CA GLU A 106 8.82 -7.00 2.99
C GLU A 106 8.55 -7.75 4.30
N THR A 107 8.07 -7.03 5.32
CA THR A 107 7.66 -7.62 6.60
C THR A 107 6.49 -8.60 6.41
N ALA A 108 5.54 -8.27 5.54
CA ALA A 108 4.42 -9.13 5.21
C ALA A 108 4.84 -10.44 4.50
N MET A 109 5.88 -10.39 3.65
CA MET A 109 6.39 -11.55 2.92
C MET A 109 7.20 -12.51 3.79
N LYS A 110 7.96 -11.99 4.77
CA LYS A 110 8.76 -12.82 5.70
C LYS A 110 7.92 -13.67 6.67
N ASN A 111 6.62 -13.35 6.80
CA ASN A 111 5.66 -14.04 7.66
C ASN A 111 4.67 -14.90 6.84
N ILE A 112 5.14 -15.48 5.75
CA ILE A 112 4.47 -16.50 4.93
C ILE A 112 5.29 -17.78 5.10
#